data_AF-A0A9Y2NZU7-F1
#
_entry.id   AF-A0A9Y2NZU7-F1
#
_cell.length_a   1.000
_cell.length_b   1.000
_cell.length_c   1.000
_cell.angle_alpha   90.00
_cell.angle_beta   90.00
_cell.angle_gamma   90.00
#
_symmetry.space_group_name_H-M   'P 1'
#
loop_
_entity.id
_entity.type
_entity.pdbx_description
1 polymer ?
#
loop_
_entity_poly.entity_id
_entity_poly.type
_entity_poly.pdbx_seq_one_letter_code
_entity_poly.pdbx_strand_id
1 'polypeptide(L)'
;MSNITTGPDGQARCSWSGSVPEFLPYHDNEWGYPVGNNIRLFEKVCLESFQSGLSWRTILNKRDNFRAAFDGFDYAKVATYTEADVERLLQNAGIIRHRGKIEAVINNAARALELEAEAGSLAAFFWSFEPDSDSLPEPQTQTTSPESVALSKALKKRGWKFVGPTTAFAFMQAMGLINDHARGCYCREKAVQARLAFERP
;
A
#
# COMPACT_ATOMS: atom_id res chain seq x y z
N MET A 1 0.66 20.38 17.12
CA MET A 1 -0.68 20.26 16.51
C MET A 1 -1.23 18.89 16.90
N SER A 2 -2.52 18.78 17.19
CA SER A 2 -3.13 17.48 17.49
C SER A 2 -3.07 16.58 16.24
N ASN A 3 -2.55 15.35 16.37
CA ASN A 3 -2.58 14.33 15.32
C ASN A 3 -3.95 13.62 15.24
N ILE A 4 -4.93 14.09 16.02
CA ILE A 4 -6.31 13.64 15.95
C ILE A 4 -7.30 14.77 15.63
N THR A 5 -8.39 14.40 14.95
CA THR A 5 -9.57 15.22 14.64
C THR A 5 -10.85 14.46 14.95
N THR A 6 -11.93 15.17 15.32
CA THR A 6 -13.24 14.54 15.59
C THR A 6 -14.02 14.39 14.30
N GLY A 7 -14.42 13.15 13.97
CA GLY A 7 -15.23 12.86 12.79
C GLY A 7 -16.73 13.16 12.98
N PRO A 8 -17.54 13.00 11.92
CA PRO A 8 -18.98 13.32 11.93
C PRO A 8 -19.82 12.51 12.93
N ASP A 9 -19.32 11.35 13.36
CA ASP A 9 -19.94 10.45 14.34
C ASP A 9 -19.44 10.69 15.78
N GLY A 10 -18.67 11.76 16.01
CA GLY A 10 -18.10 12.09 17.31
C GLY A 10 -16.82 11.32 17.67
N GLN A 11 -16.35 10.39 16.83
CA GLN A 11 -15.15 9.60 17.12
C GLN A 11 -13.87 10.35 16.71
N ALA A 12 -12.86 10.31 17.59
CA ALA A 12 -11.53 10.85 17.28
C ALA A 12 -10.80 9.95 16.27
N ARG A 13 -10.23 10.53 15.22
CA ARG A 13 -9.49 9.84 14.15
C ARG A 13 -8.18 10.55 13.86
N CYS A 14 -7.29 9.93 13.08
CA CYS A 14 -6.09 10.60 12.60
C CYS A 14 -6.44 11.91 11.86
N SER A 15 -5.74 13.01 12.14
CA SER A 15 -6.07 14.33 11.57
C SER A 15 -6.18 14.33 10.05
N TRP A 16 -5.32 13.56 9.37
CA TRP A 16 -5.34 13.46 7.91
C TRP A 16 -6.62 12.84 7.36
N SER A 17 -7.32 11.97 8.11
CA SER A 17 -8.54 11.30 7.64
C SER A 17 -9.74 12.25 7.54
N GLY A 18 -9.72 13.37 8.28
CA GLY A 18 -10.77 14.39 8.24
C GLY A 18 -10.56 15.44 7.15
N SER A 19 -9.48 15.38 6.37
CA SER A 19 -9.18 16.38 5.35
C SER A 19 -10.18 16.36 4.18
N VAL A 20 -10.70 15.18 3.83
CA VAL A 20 -11.70 14.98 2.77
C VAL A 20 -12.63 13.80 3.11
N PRO A 21 -13.92 13.84 2.73
CA PRO A 21 -14.88 12.79 3.12
C PRO A 21 -14.49 11.38 2.67
N GLU A 22 -13.82 11.25 1.51
CA GLU A 22 -13.46 9.94 0.94
C GLU A 22 -12.40 9.20 1.76
N PHE A 23 -11.68 9.91 2.65
CA PHE A 23 -10.66 9.29 3.50
C PHE A 23 -11.23 8.58 4.72
N LEU A 24 -12.41 8.96 5.21
CA LEU A 24 -12.98 8.34 6.40
C LEU A 24 -13.24 6.83 6.20
N PRO A 25 -13.90 6.37 5.12
CA PRO A 25 -14.09 4.94 4.90
C PRO A 25 -12.78 4.17 4.73
N TYR A 26 -11.81 4.76 4.02
CA TYR A 26 -10.49 4.17 3.81
C TYR A 26 -9.68 4.06 5.11
N HIS A 27 -9.68 5.11 5.93
CA HIS A 27 -9.03 5.12 7.24
C HIS A 27 -9.68 4.10 8.19
N ASP A 28 -11.01 4.08 8.25
CA ASP A 28 -11.74 3.30 9.25
C ASP A 28 -11.75 1.80 8.96
N ASN A 29 -11.66 1.41 7.67
CA ASN A 29 -11.89 0.02 7.24
C ASN A 29 -10.73 -0.60 6.47
N GLU A 30 -9.72 0.17 6.04
CA GLU A 30 -8.63 -0.36 5.21
C GLU A 30 -7.23 -0.05 5.75
N TRP A 31 -6.95 1.20 6.10
CA TRP A 31 -5.59 1.62 6.46
C TRP A 31 -5.17 1.16 7.85
N GLY A 32 -4.00 0.52 7.95
CA GLY A 32 -3.44 0.06 9.23
C GLY A 32 -3.92 -1.32 9.68
N TYR A 33 -4.79 -1.97 8.90
CA TYR A 33 -5.28 -3.32 9.18
C TYR A 33 -4.42 -4.37 8.46
N PRO A 34 -4.14 -5.52 9.10
CA PRO A 34 -3.25 -6.53 8.54
C PRO A 34 -3.87 -7.19 7.29
N VAL A 35 -3.07 -7.35 6.24
CA VAL A 35 -3.47 -7.97 4.97
C VAL A 35 -2.54 -9.13 4.62
N GLY A 36 -3.10 -10.33 4.44
CA GLY A 36 -2.37 -11.52 3.98
C GLY A 36 -2.66 -11.94 2.53
N ASN A 37 -3.53 -11.23 1.82
CA ASN A 37 -3.91 -11.59 0.45
C ASN A 37 -2.90 -11.05 -0.58
N ASN A 38 -2.28 -11.93 -1.36
CA ASN A 38 -1.23 -11.57 -2.34
C ASN A 38 -1.69 -10.52 -3.36
N ILE A 39 -2.92 -10.62 -3.88
CA ILE A 39 -3.46 -9.66 -4.86
C ILE A 39 -3.62 -8.28 -4.23
N ARG A 40 -4.16 -8.20 -3.00
CA ARG A 40 -4.32 -6.94 -2.27
C ARG A 40 -2.97 -6.29 -1.94
N LEU A 41 -1.97 -7.09 -1.55
CA LEU A 41 -0.61 -6.62 -1.31
C LEU A 41 0.04 -6.09 -2.60
N PHE A 42 -0.10 -6.82 -3.70
CA PHE A 42 0.40 -6.40 -5.01
C PHE A 42 -0.29 -5.14 -5.54
N GLU A 43 -1.62 -5.08 -5.47
CA GLU A 43 -2.42 -3.88 -5.76
C GLU A 43 -1.85 -2.69 -4.99
N LYS A 44 -1.69 -2.85 -3.67
CA LYS A 44 -1.30 -1.74 -2.80
C LYS A 44 0.07 -1.20 -3.13
N VAL A 45 1.09 -2.05 -3.23
CA VAL A 45 2.46 -1.59 -3.53
C VAL A 45 2.53 -0.89 -4.90
N CYS A 46 1.73 -1.34 -5.88
CA CYS A 46 1.61 -0.67 -7.18
C CYS A 46 0.92 0.70 -7.06
N LEU A 47 -0.18 0.82 -6.29
CA LEU A 47 -0.86 2.09 -6.08
C LEU A 47 0.03 3.11 -5.34
N GLU A 48 0.80 2.68 -4.33
CA GLU A 48 1.77 3.56 -3.66
C GLU A 48 2.86 4.05 -4.64
N SER A 49 3.23 3.23 -5.62
CA SER A 49 4.16 3.62 -6.70
C SER A 49 3.60 4.73 -7.60
N PHE A 50 2.29 4.73 -7.86
CA PHE A 50 1.63 5.79 -8.62
C PHE A 50 1.54 7.12 -7.87
N GLN A 51 1.57 7.10 -6.54
CA GLN A 51 1.41 8.29 -5.72
C GLN A 51 2.55 9.31 -5.87
N SER A 52 3.76 8.92 -6.30
CA SER A 52 4.88 9.86 -6.43
C SER A 52 4.52 11.09 -7.29
N GLY A 53 4.54 12.28 -6.69
CA GLY A 53 4.14 13.55 -7.31
C GLY A 53 2.64 13.89 -7.26
N LEU A 54 1.83 13.10 -6.55
CA LEU A 54 0.37 13.25 -6.44
C LEU A 54 -0.09 13.09 -4.99
N SER A 55 -1.31 13.53 -4.69
CA SER A 55 -1.95 13.23 -3.41
C SER A 55 -2.48 11.79 -3.40
N TRP A 56 -2.51 11.16 -2.22
CA TRP A 56 -3.17 9.86 -2.06
C TRP A 56 -4.66 9.90 -2.44
N ARG A 57 -5.33 11.05 -2.26
CA ARG A 57 -6.72 11.27 -2.71
C ARG A 57 -6.89 11.01 -4.20
N THR A 58 -5.95 11.48 -5.02
CA THR A 58 -5.98 11.23 -6.47
C THR A 58 -5.93 9.74 -6.79
N ILE A 59 -5.12 8.97 -6.06
CA ILE A 59 -5.00 7.52 -6.25
C ILE A 59 -6.26 6.81 -5.76
N LEU A 60 -6.75 7.16 -4.56
CA LEU A 60 -7.94 6.56 -3.97
C LEU A 60 -9.19 6.75 -4.85
N ASN A 61 -9.40 7.97 -5.37
CA ASN A 61 -10.52 8.28 -6.27
C ASN A 61 -10.45 7.56 -7.62
N LYS A 62 -9.26 7.09 -8.03
CA LYS A 62 -9.04 6.37 -9.28
C LYS A 62 -8.88 4.86 -9.06
N ARG A 63 -8.99 4.36 -7.83
CA ARG A 63 -8.64 2.98 -7.48
C ARG A 63 -9.44 1.94 -8.27
N ASP A 64 -10.74 2.14 -8.44
CA ASP A 64 -11.57 1.20 -9.20
C ASP A 64 -11.26 1.24 -10.70
N ASN A 65 -10.87 2.40 -11.23
CA ASN A 65 -10.36 2.51 -12.61
C ASN A 65 -9.02 1.78 -12.76
N PHE A 66 -8.14 1.86 -11.76
CA PHE A 66 -6.89 1.10 -11.75
C PHE A 66 -7.15 -0.40 -11.73
N ARG A 67 -8.06 -0.87 -10.87
CA ARG A 67 -8.46 -2.29 -10.83
C ARG A 67 -9.00 -2.74 -12.18
N ALA A 68 -9.91 -2.00 -12.80
CA ALA A 68 -10.43 -2.33 -14.12
C ALA A 68 -9.34 -2.31 -15.20
N ALA A 69 -8.39 -1.37 -15.12
CA ALA A 69 -7.33 -1.22 -16.11
C ALA A 69 -6.27 -2.33 -16.04
N PHE A 70 -6.01 -2.88 -14.85
CA PHE A 70 -4.98 -3.89 -14.58
C PHE A 70 -5.58 -5.24 -14.16
N ASP A 71 -6.74 -5.64 -14.69
CA ASP A 71 -7.40 -6.93 -14.45
C ASP A 71 -7.52 -7.33 -12.97
N GLY A 72 -7.93 -6.38 -12.13
CA GLY A 72 -8.06 -6.57 -10.68
C GLY A 72 -6.72 -6.73 -9.96
N PHE A 73 -5.61 -6.33 -10.59
CA PHE A 73 -4.24 -6.57 -10.13
C PHE A 73 -3.89 -8.06 -9.99
N ASP A 74 -4.51 -8.91 -10.81
CA ASP A 74 -4.06 -10.27 -11.01
C ASP A 74 -2.66 -10.26 -11.66
N TYR A 75 -1.62 -10.40 -10.84
CA TYR A 75 -0.24 -10.27 -11.31
C TYR A 75 0.16 -11.36 -12.30
N ALA A 76 -0.55 -12.49 -12.36
CA ALA A 76 -0.32 -13.48 -13.41
C ALA A 76 -0.80 -12.96 -14.78
N LYS A 77 -1.95 -12.30 -14.84
CA LYS A 77 -2.47 -11.67 -16.08
C LYS A 77 -1.69 -10.42 -16.45
N VAL A 78 -1.42 -9.56 -15.47
CA VAL A 78 -0.72 -8.29 -15.72
C VAL A 78 0.72 -8.55 -16.20
N ALA A 79 1.36 -9.63 -15.77
CA ALA A 79 2.68 -10.01 -16.25
C ALA A 79 2.71 -10.38 -17.75
N THR A 80 1.56 -10.73 -18.36
CA THR A 80 1.47 -11.04 -19.79
C THR A 80 1.16 -9.82 -20.66
N TYR A 81 1.01 -8.63 -20.06
CA TYR A 81 0.73 -7.41 -20.81
C TYR A 81 1.89 -7.07 -21.76
N THR A 82 1.53 -6.56 -22.92
CA THR A 82 2.46 -6.24 -24.02
C THR A 82 2.56 -4.73 -24.23
N GLU A 83 3.39 -4.30 -25.20
CA GLU A 83 3.44 -2.88 -25.61
C GLU A 83 2.07 -2.35 -26.04
N ALA A 84 1.23 -3.19 -26.68
CA ALA A 84 -0.13 -2.80 -27.06
C ALA A 84 -0.99 -2.47 -25.83
N ASP A 85 -0.80 -3.17 -24.71
CA ASP A 85 -1.47 -2.88 -23.45
C ASP A 85 -0.97 -1.59 -22.82
N VAL A 86 0.34 -1.32 -22.90
CA VAL A 86 0.92 -0.04 -22.45
C VAL A 86 0.28 1.13 -23.22
N GLU A 87 0.21 1.03 -24.55
CA GLU A 87 -0.44 2.06 -25.39
C GLU A 87 -1.93 2.24 -25.06
N ARG A 88 -2.66 1.13 -24.90
CA ARG A 88 -4.07 1.14 -24.47
C ARG A 88 -4.23 1.87 -23.13
N LEU A 89 -3.39 1.56 -22.16
CA LEU A 89 -3.42 2.16 -20.82
C LEU A 89 -3.04 3.64 -20.84
N LEU A 90 -2.12 4.05 -21.72
CA LEU A 90 -1.77 5.45 -21.92
C LEU A 90 -2.92 6.28 -22.47
N GLN A 91 -3.90 5.68 -23.14
CA GLN A 91 -5.12 6.38 -23.56
C GLN A 91 -6.21 6.43 -22.49
N ASN A 92 -6.08 5.68 -21.39
CA ASN A 92 -7.10 5.60 -20.35
C ASN A 92 -7.04 6.80 -19.37
N ALA A 93 -7.95 7.75 -19.53
CA ALA A 93 -8.07 8.92 -18.64
C ALA A 93 -8.55 8.57 -17.21
N GLY A 94 -9.07 7.36 -17.00
CA GLY A 94 -9.47 6.84 -15.70
C GLY A 94 -8.30 6.66 -14.74
N ILE A 95 -7.08 6.41 -15.25
CA ILE A 95 -5.85 6.19 -14.47
C ILE A 95 -4.85 7.33 -14.63
N ILE A 96 -3.65 7.18 -14.06
CA ILE A 96 -2.52 8.09 -14.27
C ILE A 96 -1.73 7.65 -15.51
N ARG A 97 -1.82 8.46 -16.58
CA ARG A 97 -1.20 8.22 -17.89
C ARG A 97 0.30 8.53 -17.87
N HIS A 98 1.06 7.74 -17.12
CA HIS A 98 2.51 7.85 -17.00
C HIS A 98 3.16 6.54 -17.43
N ARG A 99 3.78 6.54 -18.62
CA ARG A 99 4.35 5.34 -19.27
C ARG A 99 5.23 4.51 -18.33
N GLY A 100 6.25 5.12 -17.74
CA GLY A 100 7.18 4.39 -16.86
C GLY A 100 6.54 3.81 -15.59
N LYS A 101 5.39 4.32 -15.14
CA LYS A 101 4.67 3.76 -13.98
C LYS A 101 3.77 2.60 -14.40
N ILE A 102 3.17 2.68 -15.59
CA ILE A 102 2.42 1.57 -16.19
C ILE A 102 3.35 0.38 -16.47
N GLU A 103 4.47 0.62 -17.14
CA GLU A 103 5.50 -0.40 -17.40
C GLU A 103 6.06 -0.99 -16.10
N ALA A 104 6.21 -0.16 -15.06
CA ALA A 104 6.62 -0.64 -13.75
C ALA A 104 5.63 -1.63 -13.12
N VAL A 105 4.32 -1.43 -13.26
CA VAL A 105 3.32 -2.39 -12.76
C VAL A 105 3.45 -3.72 -13.50
N ILE A 106 3.60 -3.69 -14.82
CA ILE A 106 3.78 -4.89 -15.66
C ILE A 106 5.06 -5.64 -15.27
N ASN A 107 6.17 -4.93 -15.13
CA ASN A 107 7.42 -5.52 -14.62
C ASN A 107 7.24 -6.11 -13.23
N ASN A 108 6.63 -5.36 -12.31
CA ASN A 108 6.45 -5.79 -10.93
C ASN A 108 5.54 -7.01 -10.83
N ALA A 109 4.57 -7.17 -11.75
CA ALA A 109 3.73 -8.36 -11.84
C ALA A 109 4.56 -9.61 -12.17
N ALA A 110 5.49 -9.52 -13.13
CA ALA A 110 6.43 -10.61 -13.43
C ALA A 110 7.35 -10.92 -12.22
N ARG A 111 7.84 -9.88 -11.53
CA ARG A 111 8.64 -10.06 -10.31
C ARG A 111 7.85 -10.61 -9.13
N ALA A 112 6.53 -10.39 -9.09
CA ALA A 112 5.64 -10.96 -8.08
C ALA A 112 5.50 -12.48 -8.23
N LEU A 113 5.40 -12.98 -9.47
CA LEU A 113 5.40 -14.43 -9.75
C LEU A 113 6.70 -15.09 -9.30
N GLU A 114 7.85 -14.47 -9.61
CA GLU A 114 9.16 -14.96 -9.18
C GLU A 114 9.30 -14.95 -7.65
N LEU A 115 8.82 -13.90 -7.00
CA LEU A 115 8.87 -13.76 -5.56
C LEU A 115 7.95 -14.75 -4.84
N GLU A 116 6.76 -15.01 -5.39
CA GLU A 116 5.86 -16.04 -4.87
C GLU A 116 6.49 -17.44 -4.98
N ALA A 117 7.19 -17.74 -6.08
CA ALA A 117 7.93 -18.99 -6.20
C ALA A 117 9.12 -19.09 -5.22
N GLU A 118 9.79 -17.98 -4.91
CA GLU A 118 10.92 -17.92 -3.97
C GLU A 118 10.48 -18.03 -2.50
N ALA A 119 9.47 -17.27 -2.11
CA ALA A 119 9.07 -17.06 -0.72
C ALA A 119 7.77 -17.80 -0.33
N GLY A 120 7.18 -18.57 -1.25
CA GLY A 120 5.91 -19.26 -1.08
C GLY A 120 4.68 -18.36 -1.24
N SER A 121 4.77 -17.09 -0.84
CA SER A 121 3.74 -16.07 -1.11
C SER A 121 4.32 -14.65 -1.02
N LEU A 122 3.64 -13.68 -1.64
CA LEU A 122 3.98 -12.27 -1.42
C LEU A 122 3.78 -11.88 0.04
N ALA A 123 2.74 -12.42 0.68
CA ALA A 123 2.43 -12.14 2.07
C ALA A 123 3.56 -12.57 3.01
N ALA A 124 4.05 -13.80 2.89
CA ALA A 124 5.19 -14.30 3.67
C ALA A 124 6.43 -13.40 3.49
N PHE A 125 6.73 -12.99 2.24
CA PHE A 125 7.83 -12.06 1.99
C PHE A 125 7.63 -10.69 2.64
N PHE A 126 6.47 -10.04 2.46
CA PHE A 126 6.26 -8.71 3.00
C PHE A 126 6.24 -8.71 4.53
N TRP A 127 5.54 -9.68 5.14
CA TRP A 127 5.43 -9.82 6.59
C TRP A 127 6.75 -10.19 7.26
N SER A 128 7.73 -10.76 6.54
CA SER A 128 9.08 -10.95 7.08
C SER A 128 9.83 -9.64 7.36
N PHE A 129 9.28 -8.47 6.95
CA PHE A 129 9.80 -7.14 7.27
C PHE A 129 8.94 -6.41 8.32
N GLU A 130 8.02 -7.10 9.01
CA GLU A 130 7.28 -6.52 10.14
C GLU A 130 8.28 -6.02 11.21
N PRO A 131 8.27 -4.73 11.58
CA PRO A 131 9.14 -4.22 12.64
C PRO A 131 8.69 -4.75 14.00
N ASP A 132 9.64 -4.81 14.93
CA ASP A 132 9.33 -5.03 16.33
C ASP A 132 8.44 -3.89 16.84
N SER A 133 7.26 -4.24 17.38
CA SER A 133 6.28 -3.27 17.87
C SER A 133 6.82 -2.38 18.99
N ASP A 134 7.76 -2.89 19.79
CA ASP A 134 8.34 -2.17 20.92
C ASP A 134 9.41 -1.16 20.47
N SER A 135 9.90 -1.29 19.24
CA SER A 135 10.91 -0.42 18.63
C SER A 135 10.31 0.74 17.83
N LEU A 136 8.99 0.75 17.63
CA LEU A 136 8.33 1.75 16.80
C LEU A 136 8.32 3.14 17.48
N PRO A 137 8.59 4.21 16.72
CA PRO A 137 8.50 5.59 17.20
C PRO A 137 7.04 5.98 17.51
N GLU A 138 6.87 7.20 18.01
CA GLU A 138 5.55 7.82 18.08
C GLU A 138 4.85 7.80 16.71
N PRO A 139 3.56 7.39 16.63
CA PRO A 139 2.88 7.25 15.36
C PRO A 139 2.85 8.54 14.54
N GLN A 140 2.94 8.41 13.22
CA GLN A 140 2.87 9.52 12.25
C GLN A 140 4.03 10.54 12.37
N THR A 141 5.17 10.13 12.93
CA THR A 141 6.37 10.99 13.04
C THR A 141 7.43 10.68 11.99
N GLN A 142 7.31 9.57 11.26
CA GLN A 142 8.30 9.12 10.28
C GLN A 142 7.68 8.91 8.90
N THR A 143 8.52 8.93 7.87
CA THR A 143 8.16 8.61 6.48
C THR A 143 8.99 7.47 5.89
N THR A 144 9.97 6.96 6.65
CA THR A 144 10.78 5.78 6.37
C THR A 144 11.19 5.12 7.68
N SER A 145 11.53 3.83 7.66
CA SER A 145 12.14 3.12 8.79
C SER A 145 13.30 2.23 8.31
N PRO A 146 14.12 1.66 9.22
CA PRO A 146 15.12 0.66 8.84
C PRO A 146 14.53 -0.51 8.02
N GLU A 147 13.35 -0.99 8.39
CA GLU A 147 12.64 -2.07 7.72
C GLU A 147 12.11 -1.64 6.36
N SER A 148 11.58 -0.42 6.22
CA SER A 148 11.13 0.08 4.92
C SER A 148 12.29 0.28 3.94
N VAL A 149 13.47 0.69 4.44
CA VAL A 149 14.72 0.75 3.67
C VAL A 149 15.16 -0.65 3.25
N ALA A 150 15.12 -1.62 4.17
CA ALA A 150 15.47 -3.01 3.91
C ALA A 150 14.53 -3.64 2.87
N LEU A 151 13.21 -3.45 3.01
CA LEU A 151 12.19 -3.91 2.07
C LEU A 151 12.39 -3.30 0.68
N SER A 152 12.56 -1.98 0.59
CA SER A 152 12.87 -1.29 -0.68
C SER A 152 14.12 -1.88 -1.34
N LYS A 153 15.20 -2.11 -0.57
CA LYS A 153 16.45 -2.69 -1.10
C LYS A 153 16.23 -4.12 -1.58
N ALA A 154 15.50 -4.93 -0.84
CA ALA A 154 15.20 -6.32 -1.18
C ALA A 154 14.34 -6.44 -2.45
N LEU A 155 13.32 -5.59 -2.61
CA LEU A 155 12.49 -5.53 -3.81
C LEU A 155 13.30 -5.04 -5.03
N LYS A 156 14.10 -3.97 -4.87
CA LYS A 156 14.97 -3.46 -5.94
C LYS A 156 16.00 -4.48 -6.40
N LYS A 157 16.59 -5.26 -5.48
CA LYS A 157 17.50 -6.36 -5.82
C LYS A 157 16.80 -7.41 -6.69
N ARG A 158 15.49 -7.61 -6.50
CA ARG A 158 14.62 -8.46 -7.31
C ARG A 158 14.03 -7.73 -8.53
N GLY A 159 14.59 -6.59 -8.93
CA GLY A 159 14.17 -5.90 -10.15
C GLY A 159 12.84 -5.15 -10.08
N TRP A 160 12.20 -5.04 -8.91
CA TRP A 160 10.99 -4.23 -8.74
C TRP A 160 11.30 -2.74 -8.98
N LYS A 161 10.32 -2.02 -9.53
CA LYS A 161 10.42 -0.61 -9.92
C LYS A 161 9.49 0.25 -9.08
N PHE A 162 9.88 1.53 -8.90
CA PHE A 162 9.13 2.54 -8.12
C PHE A 162 8.86 2.21 -6.64
N VAL A 163 9.64 1.29 -6.06
CA VAL A 163 9.54 0.86 -4.66
C VAL A 163 10.61 1.50 -3.77
N GLY A 164 10.60 2.84 -3.67
CA GLY A 164 11.52 3.57 -2.77
C GLY A 164 11.21 3.36 -1.28
N PRO A 165 12.12 3.72 -0.34
CA PRO A 165 11.88 3.52 1.09
C PRO A 165 10.62 4.21 1.64
N THR A 166 10.27 5.39 1.11
CA THR A 166 9.03 6.10 1.48
C THR A 166 7.78 5.38 0.97
N THR A 167 7.82 4.87 -0.26
CA THR A 167 6.75 4.02 -0.83
C THR A 167 6.59 2.74 -0.03
N ALA A 168 7.70 2.09 0.34
CA ALA A 168 7.69 0.90 1.18
C ALA A 168 7.11 1.19 2.57
N PHE A 169 7.44 2.32 3.18
CA PHE A 169 6.91 2.71 4.48
C PHE A 169 5.39 2.97 4.43
N ALA A 170 4.93 3.71 3.41
CA ALA A 170 3.50 3.93 3.17
C ALA A 170 2.74 2.62 2.97
N PHE A 171 3.32 1.68 2.22
CA PHE A 171 2.79 0.33 2.06
C PHE A 171 2.70 -0.41 3.41
N MET A 172 3.76 -0.39 4.21
CA MET A 172 3.80 -1.05 5.52
C MET A 172 2.74 -0.50 6.49
N GLN A 173 2.57 0.82 6.53
CA GLN A 173 1.49 1.46 7.29
C GLN A 173 0.13 1.00 6.77
N ALA A 174 -0.08 1.06 5.45
CA ALA A 174 -1.40 0.82 4.89
C ALA A 174 -1.84 -0.64 4.95
N MET A 175 -0.91 -1.60 4.87
CA MET A 175 -1.19 -3.05 4.93
C MET A 175 -1.05 -3.63 6.33
N GLY A 176 -0.90 -2.77 7.34
CA GLY A 176 -0.97 -3.16 8.75
C GLY A 176 0.28 -3.85 9.28
N LEU A 177 1.41 -3.82 8.55
CA LEU A 177 2.72 -4.22 9.09
C LEU A 177 3.13 -3.25 10.21
N ILE A 178 2.69 -1.99 10.13
CA ILE A 178 2.84 -0.98 11.19
C ILE A 178 1.45 -0.42 11.55
N ASN A 179 1.10 -0.42 12.83
CA ASN A 179 -0.09 0.29 13.32
C ASN A 179 0.29 1.75 13.61
N ASP A 180 0.19 2.58 12.58
CA ASP A 180 0.57 4.00 12.65
C ASP A 180 -0.62 4.95 12.88
N HIS A 181 -1.76 4.42 13.35
CA HIS A 181 -2.87 5.25 13.82
C HIS A 181 -2.40 6.13 14.99
N ALA A 182 -2.72 7.42 14.97
CA ALA A 182 -2.32 8.36 16.02
C ALA A 182 -2.80 7.90 17.41
N ARG A 183 -2.07 8.26 18.48
CA ARG A 183 -2.56 8.04 19.85
C ARG A 183 -3.90 8.76 20.03
N GLY A 184 -4.89 8.05 20.59
CA GLY A 184 -6.27 8.56 20.73
C GLY A 184 -7.15 8.39 19.49
N CYS A 185 -6.63 7.89 18.36
CA CYS A 185 -7.46 7.49 17.23
C CYS A 185 -8.32 6.26 17.58
N TYR A 186 -9.62 6.36 17.35
CA TYR A 186 -10.62 5.30 17.51
C TYR A 186 -10.25 3.99 16.77
N CYS A 187 -9.57 4.08 15.63
CA CYS A 187 -9.17 2.92 14.84
C CYS A 187 -7.88 2.25 15.35
N ARG A 188 -7.13 2.90 16.25
CA ARG A 188 -5.87 2.33 16.75
C ARG A 188 -6.08 1.02 17.49
N GLU A 189 -7.06 0.98 18.41
CA GLU A 189 -7.38 -0.22 19.18
C GLU A 189 -7.95 -1.31 18.28
N LYS A 190 -8.81 -0.94 17.31
CA LYS A 190 -9.31 -1.89 16.31
C LYS A 190 -8.17 -2.55 15.52
N ALA A 191 -7.18 -1.75 15.10
CA ALA A 191 -6.01 -2.26 14.39
C ALA A 191 -5.15 -3.17 15.28
N VAL A 192 -5.00 -2.89 16.58
CA VAL A 192 -4.35 -3.80 17.54
C VAL A 192 -5.08 -5.14 17.59
N GLN A 193 -6.40 -5.13 17.79
CA GLN A 193 -7.19 -6.36 17.86
C GLN A 193 -7.14 -7.16 16.55
N ALA A 194 -7.23 -6.49 15.41
CA ALA A 194 -7.09 -7.13 14.10
C ALA A 194 -5.71 -7.79 13.94
N ARG A 195 -4.63 -7.15 14.39
CA ARG A 195 -3.28 -7.72 14.36
C ARG A 195 -3.10 -8.88 15.32
N LEU A 196 -3.74 -8.89 16.48
CA LEU A 196 -3.70 -10.03 17.40
C LEU A 196 -4.43 -11.25 16.82
N ALA A 197 -5.53 -11.03 16.10
CA ALA A 197 -6.28 -12.08 15.43
C ALA A 197 -5.67 -12.54 14.09
N PHE A 198 -4.66 -11.83 13.58
CA PHE A 198 -4.04 -12.12 12.29
C PHE A 198 -2.90 -13.14 12.43
N GLU A 199 -3.06 -14.28 11.77
CA GLU A 199 -2.00 -15.27 11.59
C GLU A 199 -1.01 -14.76 10.54
N ARG A 200 0.26 -14.61 10.94
CA ARG A 200 1.31 -14.19 9.98
C ARG A 200 1.53 -15.33 8.98
N PRO A 201 1.55 -15.04 7.66
CA PRO A 201 1.82 -16.04 6.63
C PRO A 201 3.24 -16.59 6.64
#